data_AF-A0A3P3XFC3-F1
#
_entry.id   AF-A0A3P3XFC3-F1
#
_cell.length_a   1.000
_cell.length_b   1.000
_cell.length_c   1.000
_cell.angle_alpha   90.00
_cell.angle_beta   90.00
_cell.angle_gamma   90.00
#
_symmetry.space_group_name_H-M   'P 1'
#
loop_
_entity.id
_entity.type
_entity.pdbx_description
1 polymer ?
#
loop_
_entity_poly.entity_id
_entity_poly.type
_entity_poly.pdbx_seq_one_letter_code
_entity_poly.pdbx_strand_id
1 'polypeptide(L)'
;MSIPVEAHRTSSFALFAALFFVLAMIAGCKSGEVKSFAWLDEKGLRLSFRSTAPYAESAGSFTKQGEKQRYILSRSIAIPDGFAFRLKLAAQSSSVDFQVSYGDEKGKNASVLCSMPQTGQVAFILPFEQLKNLQWLEIKLQKFDAQKTSIAEKQPASQNGPSTLLQLQEIRLVPQMRGFRKDADILEISPQFSFQAGKSANRYEIRQPFSSGSEAEKLNQNARLEVVLEGDAGLATLFWGEQKIIYRHSAGASQLVIPFALFGYDPAKVSLEIPVSMQAKVFCADVYPKDNSLFSLDPGLLLYHAPLTEQNYFLARWDLMPDVLLFLFKDYATQDRYLKRLAFFVEKIGFVGRLAPDSEIVNLHGWNAHDYRPEDIARFFDAAASQNFPLAAEEIELRELLLKQGILIKSGSMYLPGKGAIVSITQESPSYLQSKFLVHELSHALFFTDNRYRDLALSLYQNLNDEEKWFLIQYFRWMRYNIDSAYLMANEMQAYLVQQPTRDLEKYFSVTLGERLAQEHPELKQNIESYMQNHLAALVRAANQLNSYLHTAYGFEAGMLFRVR
;
A
#
# COMPACT_ATOMS: atom_id res chain seq x y z
N MET A 1 -68.81 -79.04 -15.28
CA MET A 1 -67.64 -78.19 -15.51
C MET A 1 -67.71 -77.01 -14.54
N SER A 2 -66.71 -76.93 -13.66
CA SER A 2 -66.18 -75.71 -13.01
C SER A 2 -67.09 -74.88 -12.07
N ILE A 3 -67.02 -75.21 -10.78
CA ILE A 3 -66.59 -74.44 -9.57
C ILE A 3 -66.80 -72.90 -9.52
N PRO A 4 -67.14 -72.35 -8.33
CA PRO A 4 -67.60 -70.98 -8.08
C PRO A 4 -66.47 -70.02 -7.67
N VAL A 5 -66.79 -68.74 -7.40
CA VAL A 5 -65.86 -67.80 -6.74
C VAL A 5 -66.53 -67.12 -5.55
N GLU A 6 -65.83 -67.24 -4.42
CA GLU A 6 -66.11 -66.71 -3.10
C GLU A 6 -65.16 -65.52 -2.79
N ALA A 7 -65.58 -64.68 -1.84
CA ALA A 7 -64.79 -63.87 -0.89
C ALA A 7 -63.77 -62.79 -1.38
N HIS A 8 -63.99 -61.54 -0.98
CA HIS A 8 -63.39 -60.96 0.25
C HIS A 8 -63.64 -59.44 0.36
N ARG A 9 -64.35 -59.03 1.42
CA ARG A 9 -64.27 -57.68 2.02
C ARG A 9 -63.28 -57.76 3.17
N THR A 10 -62.27 -56.89 3.19
CA THR A 10 -61.68 -56.19 4.35
C THR A 10 -60.23 -55.77 4.06
N SER A 11 -60.00 -54.56 3.52
CA SER A 11 -58.65 -53.95 3.53
C SER A 11 -58.61 -52.42 3.28
N SER A 12 -59.73 -51.69 3.42
CA SER A 12 -59.76 -50.26 3.04
C SER A 12 -59.47 -49.27 4.18
N PHE A 13 -59.34 -49.72 5.43
CA PHE A 13 -59.12 -48.83 6.58
C PHE A 13 -57.65 -48.72 7.04
N ALA A 14 -56.78 -49.66 6.66
CA ALA A 14 -55.35 -49.61 7.02
C ALA A 14 -54.52 -48.72 6.08
N LEU A 15 -55.00 -48.47 4.85
CA LEU A 15 -54.26 -47.70 3.84
C LEU A 15 -54.35 -46.18 4.05
N PHE A 16 -55.42 -45.69 4.68
CA PHE A 16 -55.63 -44.25 4.92
C PHE A 16 -54.82 -43.71 6.11
N ALA A 17 -54.59 -44.53 7.15
CA ALA A 17 -53.77 -44.15 8.29
C ALA A 17 -52.27 -44.17 7.98
N ALA A 18 -51.82 -45.07 7.10
CA ALA A 18 -50.42 -45.12 6.66
C ALA A 18 -50.05 -43.95 5.73
N LEU A 19 -50.98 -43.47 4.89
CA LEU A 19 -50.73 -42.33 4.01
C LEU A 19 -50.63 -41.00 4.78
N PHE A 20 -51.39 -40.85 5.87
CA PHE A 20 -51.33 -39.65 6.71
C PHE A 20 -50.07 -39.60 7.59
N PHE A 21 -49.54 -40.75 8.03
CA PHE A 21 -48.26 -40.80 8.75
C PHE A 21 -47.05 -40.58 7.82
N VAL A 22 -47.13 -40.99 6.55
CA VAL A 22 -46.08 -40.72 5.55
C VAL A 22 -46.13 -39.27 5.06
N LEU A 23 -47.31 -38.65 4.91
CA LEU A 23 -47.42 -37.21 4.61
C LEU A 23 -47.08 -36.31 5.81
N ALA A 24 -47.33 -36.74 7.05
CA ALA A 24 -46.91 -36.01 8.25
C ALA A 24 -45.39 -36.11 8.50
N MET A 25 -44.73 -37.19 8.08
CA MET A 25 -43.26 -37.32 8.13
C MET A 25 -42.54 -36.57 6.99
N ILE A 26 -43.22 -36.27 5.88
CA ILE A 26 -42.67 -35.43 4.79
C ILE A 26 -42.89 -33.93 5.05
N ALA A 27 -43.80 -33.56 5.96
CA ALA A 27 -44.03 -32.17 6.37
C ALA A 27 -43.06 -31.64 7.46
N GLY A 28 -42.14 -32.47 7.97
CA GLY A 28 -41.22 -32.14 9.06
C GLY A 28 -39.92 -31.42 8.70
N CYS A 29 -39.63 -31.17 7.42
CA CYS A 29 -38.39 -30.50 6.99
C CYS A 29 -38.65 -29.38 5.96
N LYS A 30 -39.55 -28.44 6.26
CA LYS A 30 -39.47 -27.11 5.64
C LYS A 30 -38.45 -26.30 6.43
N SER A 31 -37.16 -26.48 6.14
CA SER A 31 -36.16 -25.52 6.61
C SER A 31 -36.47 -24.17 5.96
N GLY A 32 -37.08 -23.29 6.74
CA GLY A 32 -37.38 -21.92 6.32
C GLY A 32 -36.11 -21.20 5.91
N GLU A 33 -36.25 -20.19 5.04
CA GLU A 33 -35.16 -19.29 4.71
C GLU A 33 -34.55 -18.71 5.99
N VAL A 34 -33.22 -18.77 6.10
CA VAL A 34 -32.51 -18.32 7.30
C VAL A 34 -32.49 -16.80 7.35
N LYS A 35 -32.92 -16.25 8.50
CA LYS A 35 -32.93 -14.79 8.76
C LYS A 35 -32.03 -14.37 9.92
N SER A 36 -31.49 -15.31 10.70
CA SER A 36 -30.66 -15.05 11.89
C SER A 36 -29.33 -14.36 11.58
N PHE A 37 -28.80 -14.51 10.38
CA PHE A 37 -27.62 -13.79 9.88
C PHE A 37 -27.71 -13.57 8.36
N ALA A 38 -26.82 -12.75 7.80
CA ALA A 38 -26.78 -12.48 6.36
C ALA A 38 -25.71 -13.32 5.64
N TRP A 39 -26.06 -13.82 4.45
CA TRP A 39 -25.11 -14.28 3.45
C TRP A 39 -25.13 -13.27 2.31
N LEU A 40 -24.01 -12.59 2.06
CA LEU A 40 -23.90 -11.48 1.12
C LEU A 40 -23.00 -11.83 -0.06
N ASP A 41 -23.36 -11.34 -1.24
CA ASP A 41 -22.54 -11.41 -2.46
C ASP A 41 -21.45 -10.32 -2.50
N GLU A 42 -20.73 -10.23 -3.63
CA GLU A 42 -19.64 -9.26 -3.83
C GLU A 42 -20.10 -7.80 -3.84
N LYS A 43 -21.40 -7.55 -4.05
CA LYS A 43 -22.02 -6.22 -4.04
C LYS A 43 -22.69 -5.90 -2.71
N GLY A 44 -22.63 -6.82 -1.74
CA GLY A 44 -23.28 -6.70 -0.45
C GLY A 44 -24.79 -7.00 -0.49
N LEU A 45 -25.30 -7.60 -1.57
CA LEU A 45 -26.70 -8.01 -1.67
C LEU A 45 -26.92 -9.33 -0.94
N ARG A 46 -28.06 -9.45 -0.27
CA ARG A 46 -28.41 -10.66 0.49
C ARG A 46 -28.79 -11.81 -0.44
N LEU A 47 -28.14 -12.94 -0.26
CA LEU A 47 -28.43 -14.22 -0.90
C LEU A 47 -29.45 -15.01 -0.08
N SER A 48 -30.36 -15.70 -0.75
CA SER A 48 -31.32 -16.61 -0.12
C SER A 48 -30.70 -17.99 0.10
N PHE A 49 -30.79 -18.53 1.31
CA PHE A 49 -30.24 -19.84 1.68
C PHE A 49 -31.05 -20.55 2.77
N ARG A 50 -30.83 -21.86 2.91
CA ARG A 50 -31.43 -22.72 3.94
C ARG A 50 -30.35 -23.28 4.86
N SER A 51 -30.73 -23.73 6.06
CA SER A 51 -29.83 -24.40 7.00
C SER A 51 -30.32 -25.79 7.39
N THR A 52 -29.40 -26.67 7.80
CA THR A 52 -29.71 -27.94 8.47
C THR A 52 -29.92 -27.80 9.98
N ALA A 53 -29.92 -26.58 10.53
CA ALA A 53 -30.24 -26.34 11.92
C ALA A 53 -31.68 -26.81 12.26
N PRO A 54 -31.96 -27.24 13.50
CA PRO A 54 -33.29 -27.71 13.89
C PRO A 54 -34.38 -26.65 13.69
N TYR A 55 -34.03 -25.38 13.91
CA TYR A 55 -34.92 -24.24 13.72
C TYR A 55 -34.19 -23.15 12.91
N ALA A 56 -34.93 -22.45 12.04
CA ALA A 56 -34.34 -21.39 11.21
C ALA A 56 -33.79 -20.22 12.05
N GLU A 57 -34.39 -19.96 13.22
CA GLU A 57 -33.96 -18.94 14.19
C GLU A 57 -32.68 -19.35 14.94
N SER A 58 -32.43 -20.66 15.10
CA SER A 58 -31.21 -21.17 15.74
C SER A 58 -30.04 -21.34 14.77
N ALA A 59 -30.24 -21.09 13.47
CA ALA A 59 -29.19 -21.20 12.47
C ALA A 59 -28.04 -20.22 12.80
N GLY A 60 -26.81 -20.73 12.82
CA GLY A 60 -25.63 -19.95 13.18
C GLY A 60 -25.25 -20.00 14.67
N SER A 61 -26.10 -20.50 15.55
CA SER A 61 -25.78 -20.67 16.98
C SER A 61 -25.32 -22.10 17.25
N PHE A 62 -24.12 -22.27 17.82
CA PHE A 62 -23.56 -23.56 18.21
C PHE A 62 -23.45 -23.64 19.73
N THR A 63 -24.00 -24.69 20.33
CA THR A 63 -24.10 -24.82 21.79
C THR A 63 -23.34 -26.01 22.36
N LYS A 64 -22.91 -26.96 21.51
CA LYS A 64 -22.20 -28.16 21.97
C LYS A 64 -21.14 -28.66 21.00
N GLN A 65 -20.09 -29.28 21.55
CA GLN A 65 -19.05 -29.95 20.76
C GLN A 65 -19.64 -31.03 19.84
N GLY A 66 -19.11 -31.13 18.63
CA GLY A 66 -19.57 -32.06 17.60
C GLY A 66 -20.80 -31.57 16.81
N GLU A 67 -21.42 -30.47 17.23
CA GLU A 67 -22.51 -29.85 16.46
C GLU A 67 -22.03 -29.41 15.09
N LYS A 68 -22.86 -29.67 14.07
CA LYS A 68 -22.61 -29.26 12.69
C LYS A 68 -23.85 -28.62 12.09
N GLN A 69 -23.65 -27.53 11.37
CA GLN A 69 -24.72 -26.87 10.62
C GLN A 69 -24.22 -26.57 9.21
N ARG A 70 -25.00 -26.99 8.20
CA ARG A 70 -24.76 -26.73 6.79
C ARG A 70 -25.75 -25.70 6.27
N TYR A 71 -25.24 -24.74 5.52
CA TYR A 71 -25.95 -23.66 4.85
C TYR A 71 -25.89 -23.89 3.35
N ILE A 72 -27.04 -23.88 2.68
CA ILE A 72 -27.17 -24.22 1.26
C ILE A 72 -27.85 -23.05 0.54
N LEU A 73 -27.16 -22.47 -0.43
CA LEU A 73 -27.68 -21.40 -1.28
C LEU A 73 -28.86 -21.90 -2.10
N SER A 74 -29.84 -21.03 -2.32
CA SER A 74 -30.99 -21.35 -3.20
C SER A 74 -30.57 -21.47 -4.67
N ARG A 75 -29.47 -20.79 -5.02
CA ARG A 75 -28.83 -20.84 -6.34
C ARG A 75 -27.32 -20.76 -6.16
N SER A 76 -26.60 -21.63 -6.86
CA SER A 76 -25.15 -21.60 -6.93
C SER A 76 -24.66 -20.26 -7.48
N ILE A 77 -23.63 -19.70 -6.86
CA ILE A 77 -23.01 -18.44 -7.26
C ILE A 77 -21.63 -18.69 -7.85
N ALA A 78 -21.29 -17.95 -8.90
CA ALA A 78 -19.94 -17.92 -9.42
C ALA A 78 -19.04 -17.15 -8.45
N ILE A 79 -17.83 -17.64 -8.23
CA ILE A 79 -16.83 -16.96 -7.41
C ILE A 79 -15.94 -16.15 -8.37
N PRO A 80 -15.92 -14.81 -8.28
CA PRO A 80 -15.00 -14.02 -9.08
C PRO A 80 -13.54 -14.31 -8.70
N ASP A 81 -12.63 -14.20 -9.66
CA ASP A 81 -11.21 -14.39 -9.38
C ASP A 81 -10.71 -13.34 -8.37
N GLY A 82 -9.84 -13.79 -7.46
CA GLY A 82 -9.32 -12.93 -6.39
C GLY A 82 -10.32 -12.64 -5.26
N PHE A 83 -11.42 -13.38 -5.14
CA PHE A 83 -12.34 -13.29 -4.01
C PHE A 83 -12.16 -14.44 -3.00
N ALA A 84 -12.54 -14.15 -1.77
CA ALA A 84 -12.59 -15.05 -0.63
C ALA A 84 -13.94 -14.92 0.07
N PHE A 85 -14.26 -15.85 0.98
CA PHE A 85 -15.38 -15.66 1.89
C PHE A 85 -14.90 -15.17 3.25
N ARG A 86 -15.61 -14.18 3.75
CA ARG A 86 -15.49 -13.63 5.10
C ARG A 86 -16.54 -14.30 5.98
N LEU A 87 -16.08 -15.03 7.00
CA LEU A 87 -16.93 -15.57 8.07
C LEU A 87 -16.77 -14.74 9.33
N LYS A 88 -17.77 -13.93 9.65
CA LYS A 88 -17.79 -13.19 10.91
C LYS A 88 -18.39 -14.06 12.01
N LEU A 89 -17.59 -14.38 13.02
CA LEU A 89 -17.94 -15.23 14.14
C LEU A 89 -17.73 -14.50 15.46
N ALA A 90 -18.59 -14.78 16.44
CA ALA A 90 -18.42 -14.35 17.81
C ALA A 90 -18.34 -15.57 18.73
N ALA A 91 -17.29 -15.64 19.56
CA ALA A 91 -17.16 -16.67 20.58
C ALA A 91 -17.39 -16.06 21.97
N GLN A 92 -18.25 -16.71 22.76
CA GLN A 92 -18.47 -16.34 24.16
C GLN A 92 -17.49 -17.04 25.11
N SER A 93 -16.66 -17.93 24.56
CA SER A 93 -15.71 -18.71 25.33
C SER A 93 -14.33 -18.77 24.66
N SER A 94 -13.27 -18.89 25.45
CA SER A 94 -11.91 -19.11 24.92
C SER A 94 -11.75 -20.52 24.35
N SER A 95 -10.77 -20.69 23.46
CA SER A 95 -10.32 -22.00 22.93
C SER A 95 -11.41 -22.78 22.19
N VAL A 96 -12.01 -22.16 21.17
CA VAL A 96 -12.99 -22.80 20.29
C VAL A 96 -12.32 -23.26 18.99
N ASP A 97 -12.33 -24.57 18.72
CA ASP A 97 -11.88 -25.12 17.44
C ASP A 97 -13.07 -25.57 16.60
N PHE A 98 -13.08 -25.21 15.32
CA PHE A 98 -14.13 -25.59 14.38
C PHE A 98 -13.57 -25.84 12.99
N GLN A 99 -14.23 -26.69 12.23
CA GLN A 99 -13.93 -26.96 10.84
C GLN A 99 -14.96 -26.25 9.96
N VAL A 100 -14.49 -25.56 8.94
CA VAL A 100 -15.32 -25.00 7.88
C VAL A 100 -15.12 -25.82 6.63
N SER A 101 -16.18 -26.36 6.07
CA SER A 101 -16.20 -27.07 4.79
C SER A 101 -17.08 -26.34 3.80
N TYR A 102 -16.72 -26.27 2.53
CA TYR A 102 -17.52 -25.58 1.52
C TYR A 102 -17.33 -26.25 0.16
N GLY A 103 -18.33 -26.12 -0.73
CA GLY A 103 -18.27 -26.81 -2.01
C GLY A 103 -19.36 -26.39 -3.00
N ASP A 104 -19.27 -27.01 -4.19
CA ASP A 104 -20.21 -26.83 -5.28
C ASP A 104 -21.26 -27.95 -5.35
N GLU A 105 -22.16 -27.86 -6.34
CA GLU A 105 -23.18 -28.88 -6.63
C GLU A 105 -22.59 -30.19 -7.17
N LYS A 106 -21.37 -30.16 -7.71
CA LYS A 106 -20.72 -31.29 -8.39
C LYS A 106 -19.85 -32.13 -7.46
N GLY A 107 -19.85 -31.81 -6.17
CA GLY A 107 -19.13 -32.56 -5.13
C GLY A 107 -17.69 -32.09 -4.92
N LYS A 108 -17.20 -31.07 -5.65
CA LYS A 108 -15.91 -30.46 -5.35
C LYS A 108 -16.04 -29.69 -4.04
N ASN A 109 -15.15 -29.96 -3.09
CA ASN A 109 -15.18 -29.32 -1.79
C ASN A 109 -13.77 -29.06 -1.27
N ALA A 110 -13.68 -28.16 -0.30
CA ALA A 110 -12.49 -27.88 0.47
C ALA A 110 -12.87 -27.74 1.95
N SER A 111 -11.87 -27.85 2.83
CA SER A 111 -12.08 -27.71 4.27
C SER A 111 -10.89 -27.01 4.94
N VAL A 112 -11.19 -26.18 5.94
CA VAL A 112 -10.20 -25.44 6.72
C VAL A 112 -10.50 -25.64 8.20
N LEU A 113 -9.46 -25.87 9.01
CA LEU A 113 -9.57 -25.88 10.47
C LEU A 113 -9.29 -24.47 11.00
N CYS A 114 -10.14 -23.99 11.90
CA CYS A 114 -10.08 -22.67 12.49
C CYS A 114 -10.09 -22.78 14.02
N SER A 115 -9.42 -21.86 14.68
CA SER A 115 -9.33 -21.78 16.14
C SER A 115 -9.51 -20.34 16.61
N MET A 116 -10.29 -20.17 17.67
CA MET A 116 -10.46 -18.91 18.39
C MET A 116 -9.93 -19.08 19.82
N PRO A 117 -8.71 -18.61 20.12
CA PRO A 117 -8.09 -18.85 21.43
C PRO A 117 -8.69 -18.00 22.55
N GLN A 118 -9.43 -16.93 22.22
CA GLN A 118 -10.01 -15.99 23.17
C GLN A 118 -11.46 -15.66 22.78
N THR A 119 -12.21 -15.14 23.74
CA THR A 119 -13.56 -14.59 23.52
C THR A 119 -13.49 -13.35 22.63
N GLY A 120 -14.54 -13.09 21.86
CA GLY A 120 -14.64 -11.88 21.03
C GLY A 120 -15.12 -12.17 19.61
N GLN A 121 -14.94 -11.18 18.73
CA GLN A 121 -15.34 -11.25 17.32
C GLN A 121 -14.11 -11.44 16.42
N VAL A 122 -14.18 -12.41 15.51
CA VAL A 122 -13.16 -12.67 14.51
C VAL A 122 -13.82 -12.84 13.15
N ALA A 123 -13.23 -12.26 12.12
CA ALA A 123 -13.62 -12.47 10.73
C ALA A 123 -12.55 -13.32 10.02
N PHE A 124 -12.88 -14.56 9.69
CA PHE A 124 -11.97 -15.43 8.93
C PHE A 124 -12.12 -15.14 7.44
N ILE A 125 -11.01 -14.81 6.77
CA ILE A 125 -10.94 -14.61 5.31
C ILE A 125 -10.38 -15.88 4.69
N LEU A 126 -11.27 -16.70 4.15
CA LEU A 126 -10.95 -18.04 3.68
C LEU A 126 -10.98 -18.08 2.14
N PRO A 127 -9.88 -18.45 1.47
CA PRO A 127 -9.81 -18.46 0.01
C PRO A 127 -10.61 -19.63 -0.57
N PHE A 128 -11.13 -19.46 -1.78
CA PHE A 128 -11.76 -20.55 -2.55
C PHE A 128 -10.73 -21.28 -3.39
N GLU A 129 -9.90 -22.11 -2.75
CA GLU A 129 -8.91 -22.87 -3.49
C GLU A 129 -9.59 -23.80 -4.50
N GLN A 130 -9.41 -23.49 -5.78
CA GLN A 130 -9.85 -24.29 -6.94
C GLN A 130 -11.38 -24.41 -7.12
N LEU A 131 -12.21 -23.67 -6.39
CA LEU A 131 -13.67 -23.67 -6.54
C LEU A 131 -14.12 -22.49 -7.40
N LYS A 132 -14.82 -22.78 -8.50
CA LYS A 132 -15.38 -21.74 -9.41
C LYS A 132 -16.80 -21.34 -9.04
N ASN A 133 -17.52 -22.22 -8.34
CA ASN A 133 -18.88 -21.96 -7.90
C ASN A 133 -19.03 -22.38 -6.44
N LEU A 134 -19.90 -21.69 -5.72
CA LEU A 134 -20.24 -21.97 -4.34
C LEU A 134 -21.73 -22.32 -4.24
N GLN A 135 -22.02 -23.46 -3.61
CA GLN A 135 -23.39 -23.90 -3.36
C GLN A 135 -23.68 -24.03 -1.87
N TRP A 136 -22.71 -24.47 -1.07
CA TRP A 136 -22.94 -24.73 0.34
C TRP A 136 -21.69 -24.46 1.19
N LEU A 137 -21.93 -24.21 2.47
CA LEU A 137 -20.93 -24.05 3.51
C LEU A 137 -21.39 -24.79 4.77
N GLU A 138 -20.49 -25.49 5.45
CA GLU A 138 -20.75 -26.24 6.67
C GLU A 138 -19.74 -25.81 7.75
N ILE A 139 -20.23 -25.61 8.97
CA ILE A 139 -19.39 -25.38 10.14
C ILE A 139 -19.62 -26.54 11.11
N LYS A 140 -18.54 -27.17 11.56
CA LYS A 140 -18.55 -28.24 12.56
C LYS A 140 -17.68 -27.85 13.76
N LEU A 141 -18.28 -27.80 14.94
CA LEU A 141 -17.57 -27.53 16.18
C LEU A 141 -16.76 -28.77 16.60
N GLN A 142 -15.44 -28.64 16.73
CA GLN A 142 -14.53 -29.77 16.98
C GLN A 142 -14.14 -29.89 18.45
N LYS A 143 -13.71 -28.78 19.08
CA LYS A 143 -13.23 -28.76 20.46
C LYS A 143 -13.64 -27.47 21.15
N PHE A 144 -13.88 -27.58 22.46
CA PHE A 144 -14.18 -26.46 23.34
C PHE A 144 -13.57 -26.72 24.73
N ASP A 145 -13.07 -25.67 25.40
CA ASP A 145 -12.60 -25.73 26.79
C ASP A 145 -13.55 -24.97 27.73
N ALA A 146 -14.35 -25.70 28.51
CA ALA A 146 -15.42 -25.15 29.34
C ALA A 146 -14.95 -24.39 30.60
N GLN A 147 -13.65 -24.37 30.91
CA GLN A 147 -13.15 -23.96 32.21
C GLN A 147 -12.77 -22.47 32.37
N LYS A 148 -12.97 -21.61 31.36
CA LYS A 148 -12.67 -20.17 31.46
C LYS A 148 -13.80 -19.29 30.92
N THR A 149 -14.98 -19.36 31.52
CA THR A 149 -15.98 -18.30 31.43
C THR A 149 -15.52 -17.15 32.33
N SER A 150 -15.08 -16.03 31.74
CA SER A 150 -14.73 -14.83 32.49
C SER A 150 -15.98 -14.20 33.10
N ILE A 151 -16.03 -14.20 34.43
CA ILE A 151 -16.74 -13.31 35.37
C ILE A 151 -18.15 -12.89 34.95
N ALA A 152 -19.11 -13.49 35.66
CA ALA A 152 -20.52 -13.11 35.72
C ALA A 152 -20.72 -11.61 36.00
N GLU A 153 -21.22 -10.87 35.01
CA GLU A 153 -22.23 -9.85 35.30
C GLU A 153 -23.54 -10.57 35.64
N LYS A 154 -24.06 -10.32 36.84
CA LYS A 154 -25.36 -10.85 37.30
C LYS A 154 -26.48 -10.35 36.39
N GLN A 155 -26.87 -11.15 35.40
CA GLN A 155 -28.22 -11.07 34.83
C GLN A 155 -29.20 -11.91 35.67
N PRO A 156 -30.45 -11.45 35.87
CA PRO A 156 -31.43 -12.15 36.68
C PRO A 156 -31.84 -13.48 36.03
N ALA A 157 -32.04 -14.48 36.89
CA ALA A 157 -32.41 -15.83 36.54
C ALA A 157 -33.79 -15.91 35.84
N SER A 158 -33.81 -15.72 34.53
CA SER A 158 -34.92 -16.18 33.68
C SER A 158 -34.46 -16.33 32.23
N GLN A 159 -33.74 -17.41 31.93
CA GLN A 159 -33.68 -18.08 30.61
C GLN A 159 -32.74 -19.29 30.71
N ASN A 160 -33.30 -20.46 31.04
CA ASN A 160 -32.61 -21.76 30.93
C ASN A 160 -32.55 -22.20 29.47
N GLY A 161 -31.79 -21.47 28.65
CA GLY A 161 -31.35 -21.89 27.32
C GLY A 161 -29.88 -22.32 27.37
N PRO A 162 -29.44 -23.28 26.54
CA PRO A 162 -28.01 -23.59 26.43
C PRO A 162 -27.24 -22.34 25.97
N SER A 163 -26.16 -21.97 26.68
CA SER A 163 -25.32 -20.83 26.33
C SER A 163 -24.63 -21.04 24.97
N THR A 164 -24.80 -20.11 24.04
CA THR A 164 -24.17 -20.15 22.72
C THR A 164 -22.65 -20.04 22.84
N LEU A 165 -21.92 -21.06 22.39
CA LEU A 165 -20.45 -21.10 22.44
C LEU A 165 -19.84 -20.32 21.28
N LEU A 166 -20.40 -20.51 20.08
CA LEU A 166 -19.98 -19.86 18.84
C LEU A 166 -21.21 -19.38 18.09
N GLN A 167 -21.17 -18.15 17.62
CA GLN A 167 -22.25 -17.52 16.85
C GLN A 167 -21.72 -17.05 15.49
N LEU A 168 -22.28 -17.58 14.41
CA LEU A 168 -22.12 -17.04 13.06
C LEU A 168 -22.99 -15.78 12.90
N GLN A 169 -22.35 -14.68 12.52
CA GLN A 169 -22.97 -13.36 12.38
C GLN A 169 -23.11 -12.92 10.92
N GLU A 170 -22.20 -13.34 10.04
CA GLU A 170 -22.20 -12.98 8.62
C GLU A 170 -21.37 -13.97 7.79
N ILE A 171 -21.85 -14.26 6.58
CA ILE A 171 -21.04 -14.79 5.47
C ILE A 171 -21.03 -13.72 4.37
N ARG A 172 -19.88 -13.36 3.83
CA ARG A 172 -19.78 -12.36 2.76
C ARG A 172 -18.69 -12.70 1.75
N LEU A 173 -18.94 -12.51 0.46
CA LEU A 173 -17.87 -12.50 -0.55
C LEU A 173 -17.10 -11.18 -0.49
N VAL A 174 -15.78 -11.26 -0.32
CA VAL A 174 -14.89 -10.10 -0.24
C VAL A 174 -13.66 -10.30 -1.12
N PRO A 175 -12.97 -9.22 -1.55
CA PRO A 175 -11.65 -9.35 -2.15
C PRO A 175 -10.72 -10.15 -1.23
N GLN A 176 -9.88 -10.98 -1.82
CA GLN A 176 -8.95 -11.80 -1.09
C GLN A 176 -7.91 -10.94 -0.38
N MET A 177 -7.67 -11.29 0.89
CA MET A 177 -6.54 -10.79 1.66
C MET A 177 -5.78 -11.98 2.25
N ARG A 178 -4.47 -11.83 2.45
CA ARG A 178 -3.63 -12.77 3.18
C ARG A 178 -2.91 -12.05 4.30
N GLY A 179 -2.98 -12.55 5.53
CA GLY A 179 -2.44 -11.86 6.70
C GLY A 179 -3.52 -11.54 7.73
N PHE A 180 -3.39 -10.40 8.40
CA PHE A 180 -4.39 -9.93 9.35
C PHE A 180 -4.61 -8.42 9.28
N ARG A 181 -5.80 -8.01 9.67
CA ARG A 181 -6.21 -6.61 9.85
C ARG A 181 -7.06 -6.51 11.10
N LYS A 182 -6.70 -5.63 12.02
CA LYS A 182 -7.51 -5.30 13.18
C LYS A 182 -8.20 -3.96 12.92
N ASP A 183 -9.52 -4.00 12.72
CA ASP A 183 -10.36 -2.82 12.58
C ASP A 183 -11.38 -2.77 13.72
N ALA A 184 -11.32 -1.71 14.54
CA ALA A 184 -12.03 -1.61 15.81
C ALA A 184 -11.87 -2.89 16.67
N ASP A 185 -12.98 -3.56 17.00
CA ASP A 185 -13.04 -4.79 17.79
C ASP A 185 -13.07 -6.07 16.93
N ILE A 186 -12.90 -5.96 15.61
CA ILE A 186 -12.92 -7.10 14.70
C ILE A 186 -11.50 -7.40 14.24
N LEU A 187 -11.04 -8.62 14.54
CA LEU A 187 -9.82 -9.17 13.96
C LEU A 187 -10.16 -9.93 12.68
N GLU A 188 -9.71 -9.41 11.54
CA GLU A 188 -9.73 -10.14 10.26
C GLU A 188 -8.44 -10.93 10.10
N ILE A 189 -8.54 -12.21 9.74
CA ILE A 189 -7.39 -13.11 9.66
C ILE A 189 -7.55 -14.13 8.53
N SER A 190 -6.47 -14.39 7.81
CA SER A 190 -6.39 -15.44 6.81
C SER A 190 -5.60 -16.67 7.30
N PRO A 191 -5.80 -17.86 6.73
CA PRO A 191 -5.08 -19.09 7.12
C PRO A 191 -3.56 -19.05 6.94
N GLN A 192 -3.06 -18.14 6.11
CA GLN A 192 -1.64 -18.00 5.78
C GLN A 192 -0.85 -17.21 6.83
N PHE A 193 -1.55 -16.54 7.75
CA PHE A 193 -0.96 -15.70 8.76
C PHE A 193 -0.44 -16.51 9.95
N SER A 194 0.69 -16.11 10.53
CA SER A 194 1.12 -16.55 11.85
C SER A 194 1.75 -15.43 12.65
N PHE A 195 1.65 -15.52 13.97
CA PHE A 195 2.18 -14.57 14.93
C PHE A 195 2.93 -15.30 16.04
N GLN A 196 4.11 -14.80 16.39
CA GLN A 196 4.92 -15.28 17.51
C GLN A 196 5.34 -14.10 18.38
N ALA A 197 4.86 -14.10 19.63
CA ALA A 197 5.34 -13.17 20.64
C ALA A 197 6.73 -13.60 21.13
N GLY A 198 7.69 -12.67 21.15
CA GLY A 198 9.03 -12.90 21.68
C GLY A 198 9.30 -12.06 22.94
N LYS A 199 10.48 -12.27 23.55
CA LYS A 199 10.89 -11.53 24.74
C LYS A 199 11.28 -10.08 24.44
N SER A 200 11.88 -9.84 23.27
CA SER A 200 12.39 -8.54 22.83
C SER A 200 11.73 -8.02 21.55
N ALA A 201 11.27 -8.93 20.67
CA ALA A 201 10.58 -8.59 19.44
C ALA A 201 9.41 -9.56 19.17
N ASN A 202 8.36 -9.03 18.55
CA ASN A 202 7.23 -9.75 18.00
C ASN A 202 7.50 -10.07 16.52
N ARG A 203 7.12 -11.27 16.09
CA ARG A 203 7.26 -11.71 14.70
C ARG A 203 5.90 -12.02 14.09
N TYR A 204 5.63 -11.43 12.94
CA TYR A 204 4.45 -11.64 12.12
C TYR A 204 4.89 -12.28 10.80
N GLU A 205 4.08 -13.17 10.24
CA GLU A 205 4.44 -13.87 9.01
C GLU A 205 3.20 -14.14 8.16
N ILE A 206 3.36 -13.97 6.84
CA ILE A 206 2.38 -14.36 5.83
C ILE A 206 3.08 -15.33 4.89
N ARG A 207 2.57 -16.56 4.79
CA ARG A 207 3.01 -17.53 3.78
C ARG A 207 2.27 -17.29 2.47
N GLN A 208 2.98 -17.34 1.35
CA GLN A 208 2.43 -17.04 0.02
C GLN A 208 1.56 -15.77 0.06
N PRO A 209 2.14 -14.59 0.31
CA PRO A 209 1.36 -13.36 0.51
C PRO A 209 0.56 -12.96 -0.74
N PHE A 210 1.02 -13.30 -1.94
CA PHE A 210 0.30 -13.03 -3.17
C PHE A 210 -0.27 -14.33 -3.76
N SER A 211 -1.26 -14.19 -4.66
CA SER A 211 -1.90 -15.34 -5.30
C SER A 211 -1.07 -15.85 -6.47
N SER A 212 -1.02 -17.18 -6.62
CA SER A 212 -0.28 -17.86 -7.67
C SER A 212 -1.21 -18.36 -8.79
N GLY A 213 -0.80 -18.17 -10.05
CA GLY A 213 -1.53 -18.55 -11.26
C GLY A 213 -1.35 -17.54 -12.41
N SER A 214 -1.50 -17.94 -13.68
CA SER A 214 -1.26 -17.08 -14.85
C SER A 214 -2.20 -15.86 -14.96
N GLU A 215 -3.42 -15.96 -14.45
CA GLU A 215 -4.32 -14.80 -14.30
C GLU A 215 -4.02 -14.00 -13.02
N ALA A 216 -3.47 -14.66 -11.99
CA ALA A 216 -3.05 -14.02 -10.75
C ALA A 216 -1.82 -13.11 -10.96
N GLU A 217 -0.91 -13.44 -11.88
CA GLU A 217 0.23 -12.58 -12.23
C GLU A 217 -0.19 -11.21 -12.79
N LYS A 218 -1.27 -11.15 -13.56
CA LYS A 218 -1.84 -9.87 -14.04
C LYS A 218 -2.56 -9.10 -12.93
N LEU A 219 -3.27 -9.81 -12.05
CA LEU A 219 -3.93 -9.24 -10.87
C LEU A 219 -2.92 -8.72 -9.83
N ASN A 220 -1.74 -9.34 -9.73
CA ASN A 220 -0.71 -8.99 -8.77
C ASN A 220 -0.04 -7.64 -9.08
N GLN A 221 -0.13 -7.08 -10.29
CA GLN A 221 0.40 -5.75 -10.57
C GLN A 221 -0.22 -4.66 -9.68
N ASN A 222 -1.46 -4.87 -9.24
CA ASN A 222 -2.14 -3.99 -8.30
C ASN A 222 -2.16 -4.56 -6.87
N ALA A 223 -1.44 -5.65 -6.59
CA ALA A 223 -1.33 -6.15 -5.23
C ALA A 223 -0.34 -5.31 -4.42
N ARG A 224 -0.53 -5.31 -3.11
CA ARG A 224 0.35 -4.62 -2.16
C ARG A 224 0.45 -5.41 -0.86
N LEU A 225 1.53 -5.15 -0.13
CA LEU A 225 1.63 -5.44 1.29
C LEU A 225 1.38 -4.15 2.08
N GLU A 226 0.40 -4.17 2.96
CA GLU A 226 0.09 -3.08 3.88
C GLU A 226 0.55 -3.44 5.29
N VAL A 227 1.31 -2.53 5.90
CA VAL A 227 1.75 -2.60 7.29
C VAL A 227 1.27 -1.35 8.02
N VAL A 228 0.50 -1.52 9.09
CA VAL A 228 0.14 -0.42 10.00
C VAL A 228 0.69 -0.75 11.37
N LEU A 229 1.55 0.13 11.88
CA LEU A 229 2.22 0.00 13.17
C LEU A 229 1.67 1.03 14.15
N GLU A 230 1.59 0.64 15.42
CA GLU A 230 1.32 1.53 16.55
C GLU A 230 2.33 1.31 17.68
N GLY A 231 2.54 2.35 18.49
CA GLY A 231 3.30 2.28 19.74
C GLY A 231 4.46 3.27 19.81
N ASP A 232 5.51 2.86 20.50
CA ASP A 232 6.72 3.67 20.68
C ASP A 232 7.56 3.72 19.40
N ALA A 233 8.30 4.81 19.22
CA ALA A 233 9.26 4.93 18.13
C ALA A 233 10.26 3.76 18.12
N GLY A 234 10.59 3.26 16.93
CA GLY A 234 11.45 2.10 16.78
C GLY A 234 11.66 1.69 15.33
N LEU A 235 12.34 0.55 15.15
CA LEU A 235 12.63 -0.01 13.85
C LEU A 235 11.80 -1.28 13.63
N ALA A 236 11.09 -1.31 12.51
CA ALA A 236 10.42 -2.49 12.01
C ALA A 236 11.25 -3.09 10.88
N THR A 237 11.52 -4.39 10.91
CA THR A 237 12.28 -5.06 9.84
C THR A 237 11.38 -6.01 9.09
N LEU A 238 11.30 -5.81 7.77
CA LEU A 238 10.56 -6.68 6.87
C LEU A 238 11.55 -7.59 6.13
N PHE A 239 11.20 -8.86 5.98
CA PHE A 239 12.02 -9.89 5.32
C PHE A 239 11.23 -10.63 4.25
N TRP A 240 11.87 -10.92 3.12
CA TRP A 240 11.37 -11.86 2.12
C TRP A 240 12.55 -12.51 1.39
N GLY A 241 12.62 -13.85 1.40
CA GLY A 241 13.83 -14.56 0.97
C GLY A 241 15.07 -14.07 1.75
N GLU A 242 16.12 -13.71 1.02
CA GLU A 242 17.36 -13.13 1.55
C GLU A 242 17.32 -11.59 1.64
N GLN A 243 16.23 -10.97 1.18
CA GLN A 243 16.06 -9.52 1.15
C GLN A 243 15.41 -9.02 2.44
N LYS A 244 15.76 -7.78 2.81
CA LYS A 244 15.14 -7.07 3.94
C LYS A 244 15.11 -5.57 3.69
N ILE A 245 14.13 -4.92 4.32
CA ILE A 245 14.10 -3.46 4.49
C ILE A 245 13.86 -3.13 5.96
N ILE A 246 14.36 -1.98 6.39
CA ILE A 246 14.15 -1.44 7.73
C ILE A 246 13.27 -0.21 7.62
N TYR A 247 12.15 -0.18 8.34
CA TYR A 247 11.25 0.96 8.41
C TYR A 247 11.37 1.66 9.75
N ARG A 248 11.63 2.97 9.74
CA ARG A 248 11.67 3.82 10.94
C ARG A 248 10.26 4.30 11.29
N HIS A 249 9.73 3.80 12.41
CA HIS A 249 8.50 4.27 13.01
C HIS A 249 8.80 5.36 14.04
N SER A 250 8.10 6.50 13.94
CA SER A 250 8.39 7.72 14.71
C SER A 250 7.54 7.89 15.98
N ALA A 251 6.78 6.86 16.38
CA ALA A 251 5.74 6.80 17.41
C ALA A 251 4.30 7.11 16.91
N GLY A 252 3.30 6.74 17.71
CA GLY A 252 1.90 6.94 17.38
C GLY A 252 1.40 5.85 16.43
N ALA A 253 0.82 6.23 15.29
CA ALA A 253 0.42 5.32 14.24
C ALA A 253 1.16 5.65 12.94
N SER A 254 1.60 4.62 12.21
CA SER A 254 2.24 4.81 10.89
C SER A 254 1.84 3.72 9.93
N GLN A 255 1.75 4.07 8.65
CA GLN A 255 1.45 3.15 7.57
C GLN A 255 2.65 3.03 6.63
N LEU A 256 2.91 1.81 6.19
CA LEU A 256 3.85 1.47 5.12
C LEU A 256 3.09 0.63 4.09
N VAL A 257 3.13 1.07 2.84
CA VAL A 257 2.52 0.37 1.70
C VAL A 257 3.64 -0.02 0.73
N ILE A 258 3.72 -1.31 0.42
CA ILE A 258 4.74 -1.87 -0.47
C ILE A 258 4.03 -2.51 -1.67
N PRO A 259 4.10 -1.91 -2.86
CA PRO A 259 3.53 -2.50 -4.07
C PRO A 259 4.19 -3.86 -4.40
N PHE A 260 3.42 -4.78 -4.99
CA PHE A 260 3.93 -6.07 -5.44
C PHE A 260 5.13 -5.94 -6.39
N ALA A 261 5.12 -4.92 -7.25
CA ALA A 261 6.20 -4.63 -8.20
C ALA A 261 7.58 -4.51 -7.53
N LEU A 262 7.64 -4.15 -6.24
CA LEU A 262 8.90 -4.06 -5.50
C LEU A 262 9.52 -5.43 -5.19
N PHE A 263 8.71 -6.47 -5.01
CA PHE A 263 9.21 -7.81 -4.69
C PHE A 263 9.86 -8.49 -5.90
N GLY A 264 9.49 -8.10 -7.13
CA GLY A 264 9.99 -8.66 -8.39
C GLY A 264 9.56 -10.10 -8.71
N TYR A 265 9.12 -10.84 -7.70
CA TYR A 265 8.55 -12.19 -7.77
C TYR A 265 7.52 -12.37 -6.65
N ASP A 266 6.72 -13.45 -6.70
CA ASP A 266 5.85 -13.82 -5.58
C ASP A 266 6.68 -14.56 -4.50
N PRO A 267 7.03 -13.91 -3.37
CA PRO A 267 7.81 -14.57 -2.33
C PRO A 267 7.02 -15.70 -1.70
N ALA A 268 7.66 -16.84 -1.43
CA ALA A 268 7.03 -17.92 -0.67
C ALA A 268 6.53 -17.47 0.72
N LYS A 269 7.12 -16.39 1.26
CA LYS A 269 6.86 -15.88 2.61
C LYS A 269 7.34 -14.44 2.77
N VAL A 270 6.60 -13.66 3.55
CA VAL A 270 7.06 -12.37 4.07
C VAL A 270 6.94 -12.37 5.60
N SER A 271 7.95 -11.86 6.29
CA SER A 271 7.96 -11.73 7.75
C SER A 271 8.21 -10.29 8.18
N LEU A 272 7.58 -9.87 9.27
CA LEU A 272 7.77 -8.58 9.91
C LEU A 272 8.22 -8.81 11.36
N GLU A 273 9.34 -8.21 11.75
CA GLU A 273 9.84 -8.21 13.12
C GLU A 273 9.80 -6.77 13.68
N ILE A 274 9.15 -6.61 14.84
CA ILE A 274 9.03 -5.33 15.54
C ILE A 274 9.33 -5.50 17.03
N PRO A 275 10.02 -4.54 17.69
CA PRO A 275 10.12 -4.45 19.15
C PRO A 275 8.79 -4.68 19.88
N VAL A 276 8.84 -5.28 21.07
CA VAL A 276 7.64 -5.55 21.90
C VAL A 276 6.90 -4.29 22.36
N SER A 277 7.53 -3.12 22.29
CA SER A 277 6.90 -1.81 22.51
C SER A 277 6.04 -1.32 21.33
N MET A 278 6.08 -2.03 20.20
CA MET A 278 5.25 -1.78 19.03
C MET A 278 4.28 -2.94 18.77
N GLN A 279 3.16 -2.61 18.13
CA GLN A 279 2.16 -3.56 17.67
C GLN A 279 1.84 -3.32 16.20
N ALA A 280 1.69 -4.39 15.42
CA ALA A 280 1.05 -4.29 14.12
C ALA A 280 -0.47 -4.32 14.29
N LYS A 281 -1.18 -3.36 13.69
CA LYS A 281 -2.64 -3.39 13.52
C LYS A 281 -3.03 -4.05 12.20
N VAL A 282 -2.20 -3.86 11.18
CA VAL A 282 -2.37 -4.43 9.86
C VAL A 282 -1.05 -5.02 9.43
N PHE A 283 -1.08 -6.26 8.98
CA PHE A 283 -0.01 -6.89 8.24
C PHE A 283 -0.68 -7.85 7.26
N CYS A 284 -1.00 -7.33 6.09
CA CYS A 284 -1.71 -8.10 5.08
C CYS A 284 -1.28 -7.76 3.67
N ALA A 285 -1.27 -8.77 2.82
CA ALA A 285 -1.25 -8.61 1.39
C ALA A 285 -2.68 -8.67 0.84
N ASP A 286 -3.05 -7.67 0.05
CA ASP A 286 -4.34 -7.60 -0.61
C ASP A 286 -4.19 -7.09 -2.04
N VAL A 287 -5.22 -7.35 -2.85
CA VAL A 287 -5.32 -6.72 -4.17
C VAL A 287 -5.90 -5.33 -3.93
N TYR A 288 -5.13 -4.31 -4.28
CA TYR A 288 -5.61 -2.94 -4.35
C TYR A 288 -6.40 -2.81 -5.66
N PRO A 289 -7.71 -2.57 -5.62
CA PRO A 289 -8.18 -1.54 -6.54
C PRO A 289 -9.33 -0.73 -5.95
N LYS A 290 -9.48 0.51 -6.44
CA LYS A 290 -10.83 1.07 -6.63
C LYS A 290 -11.00 2.15 -7.72
N ASP A 291 -9.97 2.88 -8.18
CA ASP A 291 -10.20 3.94 -9.20
C ASP A 291 -9.03 4.32 -10.15
N ASN A 292 -8.00 3.48 -10.34
CA ASN A 292 -6.72 3.87 -10.96
C ASN A 292 -5.91 4.93 -10.16
N SER A 293 -6.13 5.03 -8.84
CA SER A 293 -5.29 5.80 -7.93
C SER A 293 -3.86 5.27 -7.91
N LEU A 294 -2.91 6.19 -7.75
CA LEU A 294 -1.51 5.86 -7.54
C LEU A 294 -1.30 5.36 -6.11
N PHE A 295 -0.34 4.44 -5.94
CA PHE A 295 0.11 4.06 -4.61
C PHE A 295 0.67 5.28 -3.88
N SER A 296 0.27 5.46 -2.62
CA SER A 296 0.97 6.37 -1.69
C SER A 296 2.00 5.56 -0.93
N LEU A 297 3.28 5.88 -1.10
CA LEU A 297 4.38 5.10 -0.53
C LEU A 297 5.51 5.95 0.01
N ASP A 298 6.35 5.33 0.82
CA ASP A 298 7.59 5.92 1.33
C ASP A 298 8.63 5.96 0.21
N PRO A 299 9.21 7.13 -0.14
CA PRO A 299 10.10 7.26 -1.29
C PRO A 299 11.31 6.33 -1.25
N GLY A 300 11.77 5.93 -0.06
CA GLY A 300 12.89 5.00 0.09
C GLY A 300 12.67 3.66 -0.60
N LEU A 301 11.41 3.27 -0.83
CA LEU A 301 11.06 2.05 -1.57
C LEU A 301 11.47 2.11 -3.05
N LEU A 302 11.64 3.31 -3.65
CA LEU A 302 12.13 3.42 -5.03
C LEU A 302 13.54 2.84 -5.19
N LEU A 303 14.37 2.94 -4.13
CA LEU A 303 15.73 2.39 -4.11
C LEU A 303 15.77 0.85 -4.09
N TYR A 304 14.63 0.23 -3.77
CA TYR A 304 14.46 -1.22 -3.66
C TYR A 304 13.58 -1.79 -4.78
N HIS A 305 13.13 -0.95 -5.71
CA HIS A 305 12.23 -1.37 -6.77
C HIS A 305 12.91 -2.37 -7.71
N ALA A 306 12.20 -3.44 -8.09
CA ALA A 306 12.70 -4.40 -9.07
C ALA A 306 12.99 -3.72 -10.43
N PRO A 307 13.91 -4.24 -11.26
CA PRO A 307 14.21 -3.64 -12.56
C PRO A 307 12.97 -3.49 -13.44
N LEU A 308 12.80 -2.29 -14.02
CA LEU A 308 11.76 -2.00 -14.99
C LEU A 308 12.16 -2.59 -16.35
N THR A 309 11.52 -3.70 -16.74
CA THR A 309 11.83 -4.38 -18.00
C THR A 309 11.03 -3.81 -19.16
N GLU A 310 9.70 -3.73 -19.01
CA GLU A 310 8.75 -3.34 -20.06
C GLU A 310 8.26 -1.89 -19.93
N GLN A 311 8.16 -1.38 -18.70
CA GLN A 311 7.65 -0.04 -18.43
C GLN A 311 8.74 1.02 -18.57
N ASN A 312 8.36 2.20 -19.08
CA ASN A 312 9.25 3.37 -19.14
C ASN A 312 9.58 3.92 -17.74
N TYR A 313 8.59 3.90 -16.85
CA TYR A 313 8.70 4.38 -15.48
C TYR A 313 7.71 3.68 -14.55
N PHE A 314 8.03 3.70 -13.26
CA PHE A 314 7.09 3.46 -12.18
C PHE A 314 6.63 4.82 -11.59
N LEU A 315 5.35 4.90 -11.22
CA LEU A 315 4.72 6.13 -10.74
C LEU A 315 3.98 5.90 -9.42
N ALA A 316 4.22 6.77 -8.45
CA ALA A 316 3.56 6.76 -7.15
C ALA A 316 3.36 8.19 -6.61
N ARG A 317 2.72 8.30 -5.45
CA ARG A 317 2.66 9.51 -4.62
C ARG A 317 3.48 9.34 -3.36
N TRP A 318 4.07 10.41 -2.87
CA TRP A 318 4.74 10.42 -1.57
C TRP A 318 3.69 10.32 -0.46
N ASP A 319 3.79 9.30 0.40
CA ASP A 319 2.86 9.08 1.52
C ASP A 319 2.70 10.26 2.49
N LEU A 320 3.78 11.00 2.79
CA LEU A 320 3.75 12.17 3.67
C LEU A 320 3.41 13.47 2.94
N MET A 321 3.59 13.50 1.61
CA MET A 321 3.27 14.64 0.76
C MET A 321 2.45 14.17 -0.46
N PRO A 322 1.15 13.86 -0.28
CA PRO A 322 0.36 13.20 -1.32
C PRO A 322 0.27 13.98 -2.63
N ASP A 323 0.49 15.29 -2.62
CA ASP A 323 0.51 16.11 -3.83
C ASP A 323 1.80 15.94 -4.67
N VAL A 324 2.83 15.26 -4.15
CA VAL A 324 4.10 15.01 -4.86
C VAL A 324 4.04 13.69 -5.62
N LEU A 325 4.26 13.74 -6.94
CA LEU A 325 4.44 12.55 -7.76
C LEU A 325 5.89 12.09 -7.77
N LEU A 326 6.07 10.79 -7.58
CA LEU A 326 7.35 10.11 -7.58
C LEU A 326 7.50 9.31 -8.88
N PHE A 327 8.47 9.68 -9.71
CA PHE A 327 8.86 8.93 -10.90
C PHE A 327 10.15 8.14 -10.64
N LEU A 328 10.12 6.85 -10.99
CA LEU A 328 11.33 6.04 -11.15
C LEU A 328 11.41 5.63 -12.61
N PHE A 329 12.32 6.25 -13.37
CA PHE A 329 12.56 5.90 -14.75
C PHE A 329 13.46 4.68 -14.87
N LYS A 330 13.27 3.92 -15.96
CA LYS A 330 14.09 2.76 -16.29
C LYS A 330 15.57 3.12 -16.52
N ASP A 331 15.80 4.15 -17.31
CA ASP A 331 17.14 4.59 -17.73
C ASP A 331 17.16 6.10 -18.06
N TYR A 332 18.36 6.68 -18.17
CA TYR A 332 18.52 8.10 -18.48
C TYR A 332 17.94 8.47 -19.85
N ALA A 333 18.09 7.59 -20.84
CA ALA A 333 17.58 7.84 -22.18
C ALA A 333 16.04 7.99 -22.17
N THR A 334 15.35 7.21 -21.34
CA THR A 334 13.91 7.30 -21.15
C THR A 334 13.53 8.55 -20.39
N GLN A 335 14.19 8.88 -19.28
CA GLN A 335 13.97 10.13 -18.56
C GLN A 335 14.16 11.36 -19.45
N ASP A 336 15.20 11.38 -20.29
CA ASP A 336 15.51 12.48 -21.21
C ASP A 336 14.35 12.74 -22.20
N ARG A 337 13.69 11.70 -22.71
CA ARG A 337 12.54 11.86 -23.63
C ARG A 337 11.36 12.59 -22.99
N TYR A 338 11.23 12.53 -21.66
CA TYR A 338 10.15 13.19 -20.93
C TYR A 338 10.56 14.58 -20.43
N LEU A 339 11.77 14.72 -19.90
CA LEU A 339 12.11 15.86 -19.02
C LEU A 339 13.26 16.72 -19.52
N LYS A 340 14.01 16.31 -20.55
CA LYS A 340 15.19 17.05 -21.00
C LYS A 340 14.85 18.45 -21.49
N ARG A 341 13.86 18.60 -22.37
CA ARG A 341 13.50 19.93 -22.89
C ARG A 341 12.94 20.84 -21.80
N LEU A 342 12.17 20.26 -20.88
CA LEU A 342 11.68 20.98 -19.70
C LEU A 342 12.84 21.51 -18.85
N ALA A 343 13.85 20.69 -18.56
CA ALA A 343 15.05 21.13 -17.82
C ALA A 343 15.74 22.34 -18.47
N PHE A 344 15.89 22.31 -19.80
CA PHE A 344 16.49 23.41 -20.54
C PHE A 344 15.62 24.67 -20.47
N PHE A 345 14.30 24.51 -20.61
CA PHE A 345 13.36 25.63 -20.53
C PHE A 345 13.30 26.28 -19.14
N VAL A 346 13.48 25.51 -18.05
CA VAL A 346 13.31 26.02 -16.68
C VAL A 346 14.62 26.55 -16.09
N GLU A 347 15.72 25.81 -16.22
CA GLU A 347 16.91 26.02 -15.39
C GLU A 347 18.18 26.38 -16.16
N LYS A 348 18.35 25.87 -17.39
CA LYS A 348 19.65 25.99 -18.08
C LYS A 348 19.88 27.38 -18.66
N ILE A 349 21.02 27.97 -18.30
CA ILE A 349 21.45 29.27 -18.79
C ILE A 349 21.48 29.29 -20.33
N GLY A 350 20.91 30.35 -20.93
CA GLY A 350 20.77 30.48 -22.40
C GLY A 350 19.54 29.78 -23.00
N PHE A 351 18.79 29.00 -22.22
CA PHE A 351 17.56 28.31 -22.66
C PHE A 351 16.31 28.73 -21.89
N VAL A 352 16.45 29.36 -20.72
CA VAL A 352 15.32 29.73 -19.86
C VAL A 352 14.21 30.45 -20.65
N GLY A 353 13.00 29.90 -20.62
CA GLY A 353 11.82 30.43 -21.31
C GLY A 353 11.76 30.17 -22.82
N ARG A 354 12.76 29.47 -23.40
CA ARG A 354 12.82 29.14 -24.83
C ARG A 354 12.67 27.64 -25.06
N LEU A 355 11.77 27.28 -25.96
CA LEU A 355 11.62 25.89 -26.41
C LEU A 355 12.69 25.58 -27.46
N ALA A 356 13.61 24.68 -27.12
CA ALA A 356 14.68 24.26 -28.03
C ALA A 356 14.29 22.98 -28.78
N PRO A 357 14.46 22.91 -30.11
CA PRO A 357 14.21 21.70 -30.89
C PRO A 357 15.20 20.59 -30.54
N ASP A 358 14.81 19.33 -30.80
CA ASP A 358 15.65 18.16 -30.49
C ASP A 358 17.03 18.22 -31.12
N SER A 359 17.13 18.73 -32.35
CA SER A 359 18.40 18.89 -33.04
C SER A 359 19.41 19.76 -32.29
N GLU A 360 18.93 20.69 -31.43
CA GLU A 360 19.78 21.56 -30.62
C GLU A 360 20.20 20.90 -29.30
N ILE A 361 19.32 20.11 -28.68
CA ILE A 361 19.55 19.55 -27.33
C ILE A 361 20.00 18.09 -27.31
N VAL A 362 19.92 17.37 -28.44
CA VAL A 362 20.22 15.93 -28.53
C VAL A 362 21.60 15.57 -27.99
N ASN A 363 22.62 16.36 -28.33
CA ASN A 363 24.02 16.13 -27.93
C ASN A 363 24.39 16.80 -26.60
N LEU A 364 23.46 17.52 -25.99
CA LEU A 364 23.70 18.18 -24.71
C LEU A 364 23.29 17.23 -23.59
N HIS A 365 24.04 17.26 -22.49
CA HIS A 365 23.68 16.45 -21.32
C HIS A 365 22.41 17.01 -20.67
N GLY A 366 21.48 16.12 -20.31
CA GLY A 366 20.34 16.42 -19.46
C GLY A 366 20.75 16.62 -18.00
N TRP A 367 19.86 16.31 -17.07
CA TRP A 367 20.19 16.12 -15.66
C TRP A 367 19.98 14.65 -15.30
N ASN A 368 20.64 14.19 -14.25
CA ASN A 368 20.57 12.77 -13.83
C ASN A 368 19.30 12.45 -13.04
N ALA A 369 18.66 13.48 -12.49
CA ALA A 369 17.40 13.46 -11.76
C ALA A 369 16.73 14.81 -12.00
N HIS A 370 15.43 14.90 -11.72
CA HIS A 370 14.70 16.16 -11.89
C HIS A 370 13.59 16.32 -10.87
N ASP A 371 13.35 17.57 -10.52
CA ASP A 371 12.20 18.07 -9.79
C ASP A 371 11.54 19.21 -10.56
N TYR A 372 10.21 19.31 -10.51
CA TYR A 372 9.54 20.51 -11.03
C TYR A 372 8.28 20.83 -10.24
N ARG A 373 8.08 22.13 -10.00
CA ARG A 373 6.83 22.68 -9.49
C ARG A 373 5.79 22.92 -10.61
N PRO A 374 4.49 22.95 -10.27
CA PRO A 374 3.40 23.17 -11.21
C PRO A 374 3.55 24.41 -12.10
N GLU A 375 4.10 25.51 -11.57
CA GLU A 375 4.28 26.76 -12.30
C GLU A 375 5.23 26.62 -13.48
N ASP A 376 6.32 25.87 -13.31
CA ASP A 376 7.33 25.72 -14.35
C ASP A 376 6.86 24.77 -15.45
N ILE A 377 6.18 23.69 -15.06
CA ILE A 377 5.49 22.77 -15.97
C ILE A 377 4.41 23.51 -16.77
N ALA A 378 3.59 24.33 -16.11
CA ALA A 378 2.55 25.11 -16.78
C ALA A 378 3.13 26.09 -17.79
N ARG A 379 4.17 26.85 -17.42
CA ARG A 379 4.87 27.75 -18.35
C ARG A 379 5.40 27.02 -19.58
N PHE A 380 5.96 25.82 -19.41
CA PHE A 380 6.47 25.03 -20.52
C PHE A 380 5.36 24.60 -21.50
N PHE A 381 4.29 23.98 -21.00
CA PHE A 381 3.20 23.51 -21.87
C PHE A 381 2.37 24.66 -22.46
N ASP A 382 2.22 25.78 -21.74
CA ASP A 382 1.57 26.97 -22.26
C ASP A 382 2.41 27.67 -23.35
N ALA A 383 3.74 27.72 -23.17
CA ALA A 383 4.65 28.18 -24.22
C ALA A 383 4.56 27.27 -25.46
N ALA A 384 4.50 25.95 -25.29
CA ALA A 384 4.41 25.02 -26.40
C ALA A 384 3.09 25.18 -27.16
N ALA A 385 1.98 25.35 -26.44
CA ALA A 385 0.66 25.59 -27.02
C ALA A 385 0.60 26.93 -27.78
N SER A 386 1.05 28.02 -27.16
CA SER A 386 1.00 29.36 -27.74
C SER A 386 1.87 29.52 -28.99
N GLN A 387 3.01 28.81 -29.04
CA GLN A 387 3.94 28.84 -30.18
C GLN A 387 3.63 27.79 -31.24
N ASN A 388 2.62 26.95 -31.04
CA ASN A 388 2.38 25.74 -31.84
C ASN A 388 3.64 24.86 -31.97
N PHE A 389 4.42 24.77 -30.89
CA PHE A 389 5.65 24.00 -30.88
C PHE A 389 5.34 22.50 -30.86
N PRO A 390 5.98 21.69 -31.73
CA PRO A 390 5.73 20.25 -31.77
C PRO A 390 6.36 19.56 -30.54
N LEU A 391 5.51 18.98 -29.69
CA LEU A 391 5.93 18.12 -28.58
C LEU A 391 6.18 16.68 -29.06
N ALA A 392 7.12 16.00 -28.42
CA ALA A 392 7.35 14.57 -28.60
C ALA A 392 6.21 13.75 -27.98
N ALA A 393 6.13 12.46 -28.35
CA ALA A 393 5.07 11.57 -27.86
C ALA A 393 5.10 11.45 -26.32
N GLU A 394 6.29 11.32 -25.74
CA GLU A 394 6.51 11.22 -24.29
C GLU A 394 6.14 12.50 -23.54
N GLU A 395 6.36 13.68 -24.13
CA GLU A 395 5.97 14.94 -23.50
C GLU A 395 4.47 15.18 -23.56
N ILE A 396 3.81 14.70 -24.63
CA ILE A 396 2.35 14.66 -24.70
C ILE A 396 1.82 13.70 -23.64
N GLU A 397 2.40 12.50 -23.52
CA GLU A 397 2.04 11.53 -22.46
C GLU A 397 2.19 12.16 -21.07
N LEU A 398 3.33 12.81 -20.80
CA LEU A 398 3.57 13.53 -19.55
C LEU A 398 2.49 14.58 -19.29
N ARG A 399 2.17 15.41 -20.29
CA ARG A 399 1.14 16.45 -20.16
C ARG A 399 -0.21 15.87 -19.74
N GLU A 400 -0.67 14.82 -20.43
CA GLU A 400 -1.96 14.20 -20.14
C GLU A 400 -1.97 13.53 -18.76
N LEU A 401 -0.84 12.92 -18.37
CA LEU A 401 -0.66 12.37 -17.03
C LEU A 401 -0.75 13.48 -15.96
N LEU A 402 -0.05 14.59 -16.14
CA LEU A 402 -0.02 15.69 -15.17
C LEU A 402 -1.36 16.40 -15.05
N LEU A 403 -2.14 16.48 -16.14
CA LEU A 403 -3.55 16.91 -16.10
C LEU A 403 -4.40 15.95 -15.27
N LYS A 404 -4.29 14.64 -15.53
CA LYS A 404 -5.02 13.60 -14.78
C LYS A 404 -4.70 13.63 -13.28
N GLN A 405 -3.45 13.93 -12.93
CA GLN A 405 -2.97 13.94 -11.55
C GLN A 405 -3.13 15.29 -10.83
N GLY A 406 -3.64 16.33 -11.51
CA GLY A 406 -3.88 17.65 -10.93
C GLY A 406 -2.62 18.50 -10.69
N ILE A 407 -1.46 18.09 -11.23
CA ILE A 407 -0.24 18.91 -11.25
C ILE A 407 -0.38 20.04 -12.27
N LEU A 408 -1.11 19.78 -13.36
CA LEU A 408 -1.42 20.74 -14.42
C LEU A 408 -2.94 20.92 -14.52
N ILE A 409 -3.41 22.13 -14.81
CA ILE A 409 -4.82 22.42 -15.04
C ILE A 409 -4.98 22.97 -16.46
N LYS A 410 -5.99 22.48 -17.18
CA LYS A 410 -6.35 23.01 -18.50
C LYS A 410 -7.49 24.03 -18.36
N SER A 411 -7.27 25.25 -18.84
CA SER A 411 -8.28 26.31 -18.88
C SER A 411 -8.42 26.84 -20.31
N GLY A 412 -9.41 26.31 -21.03
CA GLY A 412 -9.54 26.56 -22.47
C GLY A 412 -8.31 26.04 -23.24
N SER A 413 -7.62 26.94 -23.93
CA SER A 413 -6.37 26.65 -24.65
C SER A 413 -5.11 26.82 -23.80
N MET A 414 -5.23 27.34 -22.58
CA MET A 414 -4.09 27.62 -21.70
C MET A 414 -3.83 26.49 -20.72
N TYR A 415 -2.57 26.39 -20.30
CA TYR A 415 -2.12 25.50 -19.24
C TYR A 415 -1.76 26.31 -17.99
N LEU A 416 -2.40 25.98 -16.86
CA LEU A 416 -2.25 26.68 -15.58
C LEU A 416 -1.64 25.75 -14.53
N PRO A 417 -0.90 26.28 -13.55
CA PRO A 417 -0.36 25.47 -12.46
C PRO A 417 -1.49 24.81 -11.65
N GLY A 418 -1.34 23.53 -11.38
CA GLY A 418 -2.13 22.79 -10.40
C GLY A 418 -1.50 22.85 -9.01
N LYS A 419 -1.45 21.71 -8.32
CA LYS A 419 -0.85 21.59 -6.98
C LYS A 419 0.23 20.52 -6.94
N GLY A 420 1.16 20.65 -6.01
CA GLY A 420 2.14 19.60 -5.71
C GLY A 420 3.50 19.83 -6.35
N ALA A 421 4.14 18.73 -6.76
CA ALA A 421 5.41 18.72 -7.47
C ALA A 421 5.59 17.37 -8.18
N ILE A 422 6.56 17.30 -9.08
CA ILE A 422 7.10 16.02 -9.56
C ILE A 422 8.55 15.89 -9.13
N VAL A 423 8.97 14.68 -8.80
CA VAL A 423 10.37 14.31 -8.57
C VAL A 423 10.67 13.03 -9.35
N SER A 424 11.89 12.91 -9.84
CA SER A 424 12.30 11.80 -10.69
C SER A 424 13.73 11.37 -10.45
N ILE A 425 13.93 10.05 -10.40
CA ILE A 425 15.24 9.40 -10.42
C ILE A 425 15.22 8.26 -11.46
N THR A 426 16.40 7.71 -11.76
CA THR A 426 16.55 6.57 -12.68
C THR A 426 17.15 5.33 -11.99
N GLN A 427 16.75 4.14 -12.44
CA GLN A 427 17.38 2.88 -12.02
C GLN A 427 18.80 2.69 -12.57
N GLU A 428 19.20 3.42 -13.63
CA GLU A 428 20.53 3.33 -14.23
C GLU A 428 21.62 3.93 -13.33
N SER A 429 21.26 4.84 -12.42
CA SER A 429 22.18 5.38 -11.43
C SER A 429 22.73 4.27 -10.52
N PRO A 430 24.02 4.25 -10.19
CA PRO A 430 24.55 3.42 -9.10
C PRO A 430 23.81 3.68 -7.77
N SER A 431 23.64 2.66 -6.94
CA SER A 431 22.79 2.73 -5.73
C SER A 431 23.12 3.90 -4.79
N TYR A 432 24.42 4.21 -4.61
CA TYR A 432 24.84 5.33 -3.76
C TYR A 432 24.44 6.71 -4.34
N LEU A 433 24.35 6.83 -5.66
CA LEU A 433 23.86 8.05 -6.34
C LEU A 433 22.34 8.10 -6.32
N GLN A 434 21.64 6.98 -6.52
CA GLN A 434 20.17 6.96 -6.44
C GLN A 434 19.68 7.50 -5.10
N SER A 435 20.27 7.05 -3.99
CA SER A 435 19.89 7.53 -2.66
C SER A 435 20.14 9.04 -2.53
N LYS A 436 21.30 9.54 -2.98
CA LYS A 436 21.62 10.97 -2.93
C LYS A 436 20.69 11.80 -3.79
N PHE A 437 20.46 11.40 -5.05
CA PHE A 437 19.54 12.08 -5.95
C PHE A 437 18.13 12.06 -5.39
N LEU A 438 17.66 10.93 -4.86
CA LEU A 438 16.34 10.87 -4.24
C LEU A 438 16.20 11.89 -3.09
N VAL A 439 17.19 11.98 -2.20
CA VAL A 439 17.16 12.98 -1.12
C VAL A 439 17.21 14.41 -1.69
N HIS A 440 18.02 14.66 -2.72
CA HIS A 440 18.11 15.93 -3.42
C HIS A 440 16.75 16.34 -3.99
N GLU A 441 16.13 15.51 -4.82
CA GLU A 441 14.85 15.80 -5.45
C GLU A 441 13.71 15.93 -4.43
N LEU A 442 13.66 15.08 -3.40
CA LEU A 442 12.65 15.19 -2.34
C LEU A 442 12.77 16.50 -1.56
N SER A 443 13.98 17.04 -1.41
CA SER A 443 14.17 18.34 -0.76
C SER A 443 13.56 19.48 -1.57
N HIS A 444 13.65 19.42 -2.90
CA HIS A 444 12.97 20.36 -3.78
C HIS A 444 11.46 20.24 -3.68
N ALA A 445 10.93 19.02 -3.64
CA ALA A 445 9.50 18.81 -3.40
C ALA A 445 9.03 19.45 -2.08
N LEU A 446 9.81 19.36 -1.00
CA LEU A 446 9.51 20.08 0.24
C LEU A 446 9.57 21.59 0.05
N PHE A 447 10.55 22.11 -0.69
CA PHE A 447 10.65 23.54 -1.01
C PHE A 447 9.44 24.04 -1.83
N PHE A 448 8.89 23.21 -2.71
CA PHE A 448 7.71 23.58 -3.50
C PHE A 448 6.41 23.51 -2.71
N THR A 449 6.26 22.49 -1.85
CA THR A 449 4.98 22.15 -1.23
C THR A 449 4.82 22.64 0.21
N ASP A 450 5.92 22.89 0.93
CA ASP A 450 5.91 23.44 2.29
C ASP A 450 6.42 24.89 2.30
N ASN A 451 5.47 25.83 2.41
CA ASN A 451 5.78 27.27 2.45
C ASN A 451 6.75 27.64 3.56
N ARG A 452 6.68 27.00 4.74
CA ARG A 452 7.56 27.34 5.88
C ARG A 452 8.99 26.85 5.62
N TYR A 453 9.14 25.67 5.03
CA TYR A 453 10.45 25.16 4.62
C TYR A 453 11.06 26.06 3.52
N ARG A 454 10.24 26.46 2.54
CA ARG A 454 10.64 27.38 1.48
C ARG A 454 11.10 28.73 2.02
N ASP A 455 10.32 29.33 2.90
CA ASP A 455 10.61 30.65 3.48
C ASP A 455 11.90 30.60 4.31
N LEU A 456 12.13 29.50 5.04
CA LEU A 456 13.39 29.26 5.74
C LEU A 456 14.57 29.20 4.76
N ALA A 457 14.50 28.38 3.71
CA ALA A 457 15.57 28.25 2.73
C ALA A 457 15.86 29.57 1.99
N LEU A 458 14.83 30.33 1.61
CA LEU A 458 14.97 31.66 1.01
C LEU A 458 15.65 32.64 1.97
N SER A 459 15.21 32.68 3.23
CA SER A 459 15.81 33.54 4.27
C SER A 459 17.27 33.19 4.51
N LEU A 460 17.61 31.90 4.61
CA LEU A 460 18.99 31.43 4.77
C LEU A 460 19.87 31.90 3.61
N TYR A 461 19.41 31.74 2.37
CA TYR A 461 20.17 32.20 1.20
C TYR A 461 20.33 33.73 1.19
N GLN A 462 19.26 34.48 1.47
CA GLN A 462 19.29 35.94 1.50
C GLN A 462 20.26 36.49 2.56
N ASN A 463 20.36 35.84 3.71
CA ASN A 463 21.22 36.23 4.82
C ASN A 463 22.71 35.93 4.60
N LEU A 464 23.08 35.11 3.61
CA LEU A 464 24.49 34.94 3.23
C LEU A 464 25.00 36.22 2.56
N ASN A 465 26.18 36.67 2.94
CA ASN A 465 26.84 37.78 2.25
C ASN A 465 27.46 37.32 0.91
N ASP A 466 28.00 38.26 0.13
CA ASP A 466 28.53 37.96 -1.22
C ASP A 466 29.73 37.00 -1.19
N GLU A 467 30.58 37.08 -0.16
CA GLU A 467 31.72 36.16 0.02
C GLU A 467 31.24 34.74 0.36
N GLU A 468 30.22 34.63 1.22
CA GLU A 468 29.59 33.36 1.61
C GLU A 468 28.80 32.73 0.45
N LYS A 469 28.27 33.53 -0.48
CA LYS A 469 27.60 33.03 -1.70
C LYS A 469 28.58 32.64 -2.80
N TRP A 470 29.82 33.12 -2.75
CA TRP A 470 30.77 33.04 -3.87
C TRP A 470 30.92 31.62 -4.43
N PHE A 471 31.17 30.63 -3.56
CA PHE A 471 31.37 29.25 -4.00
C PHE A 471 30.13 28.66 -4.68
N LEU A 472 28.94 28.88 -4.09
CA LEU A 472 27.67 28.42 -4.68
C LEU A 472 27.45 29.02 -6.06
N ILE A 473 27.73 30.32 -6.24
CA ILE A 473 27.62 31.01 -7.52
C ILE A 473 28.60 30.42 -8.55
N GLN A 474 29.86 30.19 -8.18
CA GLN A 474 30.84 29.59 -9.10
C GLN A 474 30.42 28.17 -9.49
N TYR A 475 30.04 27.37 -8.49
CA TYR A 475 29.66 25.97 -8.69
C TYR A 475 28.40 25.85 -9.56
N PHE A 476 27.33 26.57 -9.26
CA PHE A 476 26.09 26.51 -10.04
C PHE A 476 26.24 27.12 -11.43
N ARG A 477 27.10 28.13 -11.61
CA ARG A 477 27.45 28.65 -12.94
C ARG A 477 28.17 27.59 -13.77
N TRP A 478 29.14 26.87 -13.20
CA TRP A 478 29.84 25.77 -13.87
C TRP A 478 28.85 24.66 -14.28
N MET A 479 27.90 24.34 -13.40
CA MET A 479 26.80 23.41 -13.68
C MET A 479 25.78 23.94 -14.71
N ARG A 480 25.87 25.19 -15.17
CA ARG A 480 25.00 25.85 -16.16
C ARG A 480 23.62 26.27 -15.66
N TYR A 481 23.44 26.47 -14.36
CA TYR A 481 22.21 27.06 -13.81
C TYR A 481 22.12 28.57 -14.10
N ASN A 482 20.89 29.08 -14.17
CA ASN A 482 20.63 30.52 -14.20
C ASN A 482 20.85 31.18 -12.84
N ILE A 483 22.06 31.68 -12.61
CA ILE A 483 22.48 32.29 -11.34
C ILE A 483 21.83 33.65 -11.02
N ASP A 484 21.13 34.27 -11.98
CA ASP A 484 20.45 35.54 -11.75
C ASP A 484 19.11 35.35 -11.01
N SER A 485 18.65 34.11 -10.86
CA SER A 485 17.44 33.75 -10.13
C SER A 485 17.74 33.42 -8.67
N ALA A 486 17.53 34.37 -7.76
CA ALA A 486 17.70 34.14 -6.32
C ALA A 486 16.82 32.99 -5.78
N TYR A 487 15.64 32.79 -6.38
CA TYR A 487 14.75 31.66 -6.05
C TYR A 487 15.39 30.32 -6.41
N LEU A 488 15.92 30.20 -7.64
CA LEU A 488 16.61 28.98 -8.09
C LEU A 488 17.84 28.72 -7.24
N MET A 489 18.67 29.75 -6.99
CA MET A 489 19.87 29.63 -6.17
C MET A 489 19.58 29.16 -4.74
N ALA A 490 18.49 29.63 -4.12
CA ALA A 490 18.07 29.15 -2.80
C ALA A 490 17.55 27.71 -2.84
N ASN A 491 16.79 27.35 -3.89
CA ASN A 491 16.28 26.00 -4.11
C ASN A 491 17.42 24.98 -4.27
N GLU A 492 18.42 25.30 -5.08
CA GLU A 492 19.62 24.46 -5.28
C GLU A 492 20.47 24.41 -4.01
N MET A 493 20.71 25.56 -3.36
CA MET A 493 21.48 25.60 -2.13
C MET A 493 20.90 24.64 -1.09
N GLN A 494 19.59 24.71 -0.80
CA GLN A 494 19.02 23.85 0.23
C GLN A 494 19.19 22.35 -0.09
N ALA A 495 19.03 21.97 -1.36
CA ALA A 495 19.16 20.57 -1.79
C ALA A 495 20.58 20.05 -1.59
N TYR A 496 21.57 20.84 -2.02
CA TYR A 496 22.99 20.50 -1.81
C TYR A 496 23.39 20.45 -0.34
N LEU A 497 22.73 21.21 0.54
CA LEU A 497 22.98 21.18 1.98
C LEU A 497 22.37 19.95 2.67
N VAL A 498 21.22 19.46 2.20
CA VAL A 498 20.47 18.38 2.88
C VAL A 498 20.58 17.00 2.23
N GLN A 499 21.13 16.86 1.01
CA GLN A 499 21.23 15.57 0.31
C GLN A 499 22.20 14.56 0.95
N GLN A 500 22.96 14.97 1.98
CA GLN A 500 23.82 14.09 2.77
C GLN A 500 23.66 14.40 4.27
N PRO A 501 24.06 13.48 5.17
CA PRO A 501 24.12 13.78 6.60
C PRO A 501 24.96 15.02 6.89
N THR A 502 24.53 15.83 7.85
CA THR A 502 25.21 17.08 8.24
C THR A 502 26.68 16.86 8.60
N ARG A 503 27.01 15.72 9.21
CA ARG A 503 28.40 15.33 9.54
C ARG A 503 29.32 15.18 8.32
N ASP A 504 28.75 14.91 7.15
CA ASP A 504 29.50 14.66 5.91
C ASP A 504 29.57 15.93 5.03
N LEU A 505 28.85 17.00 5.40
CA LEU A 505 28.71 18.23 4.63
C LEU A 505 30.03 18.94 4.36
N GLU A 506 30.86 19.11 5.39
CA GLU A 506 32.15 19.81 5.24
C GLU A 506 33.06 19.09 4.24
N LYS A 507 33.17 17.76 4.37
CA LYS A 507 33.92 16.93 3.44
C LYS A 507 33.32 16.97 2.04
N TYR A 508 31.99 16.97 1.93
CA TYR A 508 31.31 17.02 0.65
C TYR A 508 31.62 18.32 -0.09
N PHE A 509 31.53 19.48 0.56
CA PHE A 509 31.84 20.76 -0.06
C PHE A 509 33.34 20.94 -0.34
N SER A 510 34.21 20.66 0.62
CA SER A 510 35.66 20.90 0.48
C SER A 510 36.34 19.92 -0.46
N VAL A 511 36.03 18.63 -0.34
CA VAL A 511 36.68 17.56 -1.11
C VAL A 511 35.87 17.25 -2.37
N THR A 512 34.58 16.91 -2.24
CA THR A 512 33.85 16.42 -3.42
C THR A 512 33.54 17.53 -4.42
N LEU A 513 32.98 18.66 -3.97
CA LEU A 513 32.63 19.76 -4.87
C LEU A 513 33.82 20.67 -5.16
N GLY A 514 34.60 21.01 -4.13
CA GLY A 514 35.77 21.86 -4.25
C GLY A 514 36.81 21.30 -5.21
N GLU A 515 37.18 20.03 -5.10
CA GLU A 515 38.16 19.42 -6.01
C GLU A 515 37.63 19.30 -7.44
N ARG A 516 36.35 18.96 -7.64
CA ARG A 516 35.75 18.92 -8.98
C ARG A 516 35.78 20.29 -9.65
N LEU A 517 35.39 21.33 -8.92
CA LEU A 517 35.42 22.68 -9.46
C LEU A 517 36.87 23.12 -9.75
N ALA A 518 37.83 22.79 -8.88
CA ALA A 518 39.23 23.10 -9.10
C ALA A 518 39.87 22.28 -10.24
N GLN A 519 39.37 21.07 -10.55
CA GLN A 519 39.82 20.27 -11.69
C GLN A 519 39.39 20.90 -13.01
N GLU A 520 38.14 21.37 -13.09
CA GLU A 520 37.59 22.01 -14.28
C GLU A 520 38.03 23.47 -14.44
N HIS A 521 38.29 24.15 -13.30
CA HIS A 521 38.76 25.53 -13.22
C HIS A 521 40.00 25.65 -12.33
N PRO A 522 41.19 25.20 -12.80
CA PRO A 522 42.43 25.23 -12.03
C PRO A 522 42.81 26.64 -11.54
N GLU A 523 42.43 27.68 -12.28
CA GLU A 523 42.63 29.09 -11.93
C GLU A 523 41.91 29.51 -10.64
N LEU A 524 40.85 28.79 -10.24
CA LEU A 524 40.07 29.08 -9.04
C LEU A 524 40.59 28.33 -7.80
N LYS A 525 41.55 27.41 -7.94
CA LYS A 525 41.96 26.49 -6.87
C LYS A 525 42.30 27.20 -5.56
N GLN A 526 43.16 28.22 -5.59
CA GLN A 526 43.56 28.96 -4.40
C GLN A 526 42.37 29.71 -3.75
N ASN A 527 41.47 30.25 -4.57
CA ASN A 527 40.26 30.93 -4.08
C ASN A 527 39.29 29.94 -3.44
N ILE A 528 39.14 28.74 -4.00
CA ILE A 528 38.33 27.65 -3.43
C ILE A 528 38.90 27.23 -2.07
N GLU A 529 40.22 26.98 -1.98
CA GLU A 529 40.87 26.62 -0.72
C GLU A 529 40.68 27.71 0.35
N SER A 530 40.86 28.98 -0.02
CA SER A 530 40.61 30.12 0.88
C SER A 530 39.14 30.21 1.31
N TYR A 531 38.19 30.00 0.38
CA TYR A 531 36.77 30.00 0.70
C TYR A 531 36.42 28.89 1.71
N MET A 532 36.93 27.68 1.51
CA MET A 532 36.64 26.55 2.39
C MET A 532 37.14 26.81 3.82
N GLN A 533 38.25 27.53 3.98
CA GLN A 533 38.79 27.91 5.29
C GLN A 533 37.96 28.99 5.98
N ASN A 534 37.50 29.99 5.24
CA ASN A 534 36.96 31.22 5.82
C ASN A 534 35.42 31.27 5.87
N HIS A 535 34.72 30.61 4.93
CA HIS A 535 33.28 30.82 4.71
C HIS A 535 32.43 29.56 4.75
N LEU A 536 33.01 28.36 4.66
CA LEU A 536 32.26 27.09 4.68
C LEU A 536 31.37 26.94 5.92
N ALA A 537 31.80 27.46 7.07
CA ALA A 537 31.03 27.42 8.31
C ALA A 537 29.64 28.08 8.19
N ALA A 538 29.44 29.04 7.28
CA ALA A 538 28.15 29.65 7.02
C ALA A 538 27.16 28.66 6.41
N LEU A 539 27.61 27.87 5.44
CA LEU A 539 26.83 26.80 4.81
C LEU A 539 26.49 25.69 5.81
N VAL A 540 27.43 25.34 6.69
CA VAL A 540 27.18 24.37 7.78
C VAL A 540 26.09 24.86 8.74
N ARG A 541 26.12 26.15 9.11
CA ARG A 541 25.04 26.75 9.94
C ARG A 541 23.69 26.72 9.25
N ALA A 542 23.63 27.01 7.95
CA ALA A 542 22.40 26.93 7.17
C ALA A 542 21.86 25.49 7.10
N ALA A 543 22.73 24.52 6.84
CA ALA A 543 22.36 23.10 6.79
C ALA A 543 21.82 22.60 8.14
N ASN A 544 22.41 23.03 9.26
CA ASN A 544 21.92 22.66 10.58
C ASN A 544 20.51 23.20 10.85
N GLN A 545 20.21 24.43 10.41
CA GLN A 545 18.86 24.99 10.55
C GLN A 545 17.82 24.24 9.69
N LEU A 546 18.17 23.91 8.45
CA LEU A 546 17.33 23.07 7.59
C LEU A 546 17.11 21.69 8.21
N ASN A 547 18.16 21.04 8.71
CA ASN A 547 18.07 19.75 9.38
C ASN A 547 17.20 19.80 10.64
N SER A 548 17.29 20.86 11.45
CA SER A 548 16.41 21.06 12.61
C SER A 548 14.94 21.19 12.21
N TYR A 549 14.66 21.90 11.12
CA TYR A 549 13.31 21.98 10.57
C TYR A 549 12.81 20.60 10.12
N LEU A 550 13.59 19.88 9.32
CA LEU A 550 13.25 18.54 8.81
C LEU A 550 12.95 17.55 9.95
N HIS A 551 13.76 17.58 11.01
CA HIS A 551 13.55 16.75 12.18
C HIS A 551 12.26 17.09 12.92
N THR A 552 12.01 18.38 13.14
CA THR A 552 10.84 18.84 13.92
C THR A 552 9.53 18.66 13.14
N ALA A 553 9.53 18.96 11.85
CA ALA A 553 8.32 18.94 11.02
C ALA A 553 7.94 17.53 10.56
N TYR A 554 8.95 16.67 10.30
CA TYR A 554 8.73 15.38 9.61
C TYR A 554 9.38 14.18 10.30
N GLY A 555 10.23 14.39 11.32
CA GLY A 555 11.06 13.33 11.87
C GLY A 555 12.18 12.88 10.93
N PHE A 556 12.48 13.68 9.90
CA PHE A 556 13.55 13.42 8.94
C PHE A 556 14.91 13.93 9.42
N GLU A 557 15.95 13.50 8.74
CA GLU A 557 17.32 13.96 8.94
C GLU A 557 17.91 14.29 7.56
N ALA A 558 18.83 15.24 7.48
CA ALA A 558 19.60 15.46 6.26
C ALA A 558 20.28 14.15 5.82
N GLY A 559 20.24 13.86 4.52
CA GLY A 559 20.63 12.57 3.94
C GLY A 559 19.57 11.48 4.04
N MET A 560 18.41 11.74 4.66
CA MET A 560 17.35 10.76 4.88
C MET A 560 15.95 11.41 4.98
N LEU A 561 15.36 11.74 3.82
CA LEU A 561 14.02 12.32 3.70
C LEU A 561 12.91 11.26 3.48
N PHE A 562 13.14 10.06 3.98
CA PHE A 562 12.24 8.91 3.88
C PHE A 562 12.49 7.95 5.04
N ARG A 563 11.61 6.97 5.27
CA ARG A 563 11.65 6.11 6.48
C ARG A 563 12.14 4.69 6.19
N VAL A 564 12.10 4.25 4.94
CA VAL A 564 12.62 2.93 4.53
C VAL A 564 14.13 2.99 4.27
N ARG A 565 14.86 2.03 4.85
CA ARG A 565 16.32 1.88 4.77
C ARG A 565 16.74 0.50 4.35
#